data_AF-A0A0K3BDK2-F1
#
_entry.id   AF-A0A0K3BDK2-F1
#
_cell.length_a   1.000
_cell.length_b   1.000
_cell.length_c   1.000
_cell.angle_alpha   90.00
_cell.angle_beta   90.00
_cell.angle_gamma   90.00
#
_symmetry.space_group_name_H-M   'P 1'
#
loop_
_entity.id
_entity.type
_entity.pdbx_description
1 polymer ?
#
loop_
_entity_poly.entity_id
_entity_poly.type
_entity_poly.pdbx_seq_one_letter_code
_entity_poly.pdbx_strand_id
1 'polypeptide(L)'
;MSTNAMIALVRREKVGRGLLVLAALINLLPGLGAVSVSFARSAYGVEIVGADMEVLLRHRAMLFAILGVGLFAAVFRPRLRTAAVSSNAASFGGFILLAVTNRPVNAALERIAWIDVAGLVALALGAVLLRGGPERPHC
;
A
#
# COMPACT_ATOMS: atom_id res chain seq x y z
N MET A 1 1.43 -16.38 32.87
CA MET A 1 1.24 -15.32 31.85
C MET A 1 -0.01 -14.54 32.23
N SER A 2 0.11 -13.26 32.61
CA SER A 2 -1.02 -12.46 33.15
C SER A 2 -2.11 -12.22 32.09
N THR A 3 -3.39 -12.19 32.49
CA THR A 3 -4.55 -11.85 31.63
C THR A 3 -4.33 -10.58 30.82
N ASN A 4 -3.64 -9.59 31.41
CA ASN A 4 -3.26 -8.34 30.74
C ASN A 4 -2.30 -8.55 29.56
N ALA A 5 -1.37 -9.51 29.67
CA ALA A 5 -0.43 -9.84 28.60
C ALA A 5 -1.14 -10.52 27.42
N MET A 6 -2.11 -11.41 27.70
CA MET A 6 -2.90 -12.08 26.66
C MET A 6 -3.81 -11.07 25.91
N ILE A 7 -4.47 -10.16 26.63
CA ILE A 7 -5.28 -9.09 26.03
C ILE A 7 -4.42 -8.15 25.18
N ALA A 8 -3.22 -7.79 25.63
CA ALA A 8 -2.30 -6.93 24.89
C ALA A 8 -1.82 -7.58 23.57
N LEU A 9 -1.52 -8.89 23.59
CA LEU A 9 -1.13 -9.64 22.39
C LEU A 9 -2.25 -9.69 21.34
N VAL A 10 -3.47 -10.05 21.76
CA VAL A 10 -4.64 -10.09 20.87
C VAL A 10 -4.96 -8.72 20.29
N ARG A 11 -4.84 -7.65 21.10
CA ARG A 11 -5.04 -6.27 20.64
C ARG A 11 -4.00 -5.88 19.59
N ARG A 12 -2.71 -6.17 19.81
CA ARG A 12 -1.64 -5.89 18.84
C ARG A 12 -1.86 -6.58 17.50
N GLU A 13 -2.28 -7.85 17.53
CA GLU A 13 -2.55 -8.60 16.30
C GLU A 13 -3.72 -8.00 15.50
N LYS A 14 -4.82 -7.63 16.17
CA LYS A 14 -5.97 -6.97 15.52
C LYS A 14 -5.57 -5.65 14.88
N VAL A 15 -4.80 -4.83 15.60
CA VAL A 15 -4.32 -3.53 15.08
C VAL A 15 -3.39 -3.75 13.87
N GLY A 16 -2.44 -4.68 13.96
CA GLY A 16 -1.52 -4.96 12.86
C GLY A 16 -2.23 -5.46 11.59
N ARG A 17 -3.22 -6.35 11.73
CA ARG A 17 -4.07 -6.78 10.60
C ARG A 17 -4.87 -5.62 10.03
N GLY A 18 -5.44 -4.76 10.88
CA GLY A 18 -6.17 -3.56 10.45
C GLY A 18 -5.30 -2.61 9.63
N LEU A 19 -4.06 -2.39 10.03
CA LEU A 19 -3.11 -1.56 9.27
C LEU A 19 -2.71 -2.18 7.94
N LEU A 20 -2.55 -3.51 7.85
CA LEU A 20 -2.32 -4.17 6.57
C LEU A 20 -3.53 -4.07 5.63
N VAL A 21 -4.75 -4.18 6.17
CA VAL A 21 -5.97 -3.93 5.39
C VAL A 21 -6.00 -2.48 4.91
N LEU A 22 -5.69 -1.52 5.77
CA LEU A 22 -5.63 -0.12 5.40
C LEU A 22 -4.59 0.13 4.28
N ALA A 23 -3.39 -0.41 4.41
CA ALA A 23 -2.35 -0.31 3.38
C ALA A 23 -2.78 -0.97 2.06
N ALA A 24 -3.48 -2.12 2.13
CA ALA A 24 -4.03 -2.76 0.95
C ALA A 24 -5.08 -1.88 0.26
N LEU A 25 -5.98 -1.27 1.03
CA LEU A 25 -7.00 -0.35 0.51
C LEU A 25 -6.37 0.91 -0.10
N ILE A 26 -5.32 1.45 0.50
CA ILE A 26 -4.56 2.57 -0.08
C ILE A 26 -3.95 2.16 -1.42
N ASN A 27 -3.41 0.94 -1.55
CA ASN A 27 -2.90 0.44 -2.83
C ASN A 27 -4.01 0.10 -3.85
N LEU A 28 -5.22 -0.17 -3.42
CA LEU A 28 -6.37 -0.33 -4.31
C LEU A 28 -6.89 1.03 -4.85
N LEU A 29 -6.62 2.13 -4.13
CA LEU A 29 -7.12 3.46 -4.47
C LEU A 29 -6.64 3.95 -5.85
N PRO A 30 -5.34 3.84 -6.22
CA PRO A 30 -4.89 4.10 -7.59
C PRO A 30 -5.62 3.25 -8.61
N GLY A 31 -5.94 1.99 -8.29
CA GLY A 31 -6.68 1.06 -9.16
C GLY A 31 -8.06 1.58 -9.59
N LEU A 32 -8.73 2.37 -8.77
CA LEU A 32 -9.99 3.02 -9.15
C LEU A 32 -9.80 4.05 -10.28
N GLY A 33 -8.63 4.68 -10.34
CA GLY A 33 -8.22 5.55 -11.44
C GLY A 33 -7.91 4.81 -12.74
N ALA A 34 -7.59 3.50 -12.70
CA ALA A 34 -7.45 2.67 -13.92
C ALA A 34 -8.81 2.44 -14.61
N VAL A 35 -9.86 2.22 -13.81
CA VAL A 35 -11.18 1.81 -14.29
C VAL A 35 -12.01 2.99 -14.77
N SER A 36 -11.82 4.19 -14.19
CA SER A 36 -12.58 5.39 -14.58
C SER A 36 -11.68 6.59 -14.80
N VAL A 37 -11.54 7.00 -16.06
CA VAL A 37 -10.95 8.30 -16.45
C VAL A 37 -11.70 9.45 -15.80
N SER A 38 -13.02 9.31 -15.66
CA SER A 38 -13.90 10.28 -15.01
C SER A 38 -13.58 10.42 -13.52
N PHE A 39 -13.25 9.33 -12.82
CA PHE A 39 -12.77 9.37 -11.44
C PHE A 39 -11.35 9.92 -11.34
N ALA A 40 -10.44 9.58 -12.26
CA ALA A 40 -9.11 10.20 -12.29
C ALA A 40 -9.20 11.72 -12.53
N ARG A 41 -10.08 12.16 -13.44
CA ARG A 41 -10.29 13.57 -13.78
C ARG A 41 -11.02 14.32 -12.65
N SER A 42 -11.99 13.72 -11.95
CA SER A 42 -12.70 14.35 -10.82
C SER A 42 -11.96 14.27 -9.49
N ALA A 43 -11.28 13.16 -9.20
CA ALA A 43 -10.56 12.96 -7.95
C ALA A 43 -9.24 13.75 -7.92
N TYR A 44 -8.55 13.88 -9.06
CA TYR A 44 -7.27 14.58 -9.15
C TYR A 44 -7.37 15.99 -9.76
N GLY A 45 -8.45 16.34 -10.47
CA GLY A 45 -8.68 17.71 -10.97
C GLY A 45 -7.70 18.17 -12.06
N VAL A 46 -7.05 17.24 -12.75
CA VAL A 46 -6.01 17.53 -13.75
C VAL A 46 -6.44 16.99 -15.12
N GLU A 47 -6.34 17.82 -16.16
CA GLU A 47 -6.40 17.36 -17.54
C GLU A 47 -5.18 16.47 -17.81
N ILE A 48 -5.40 15.16 -17.98
CA ILE A 48 -4.36 14.26 -18.46
C ILE A 48 -4.14 14.60 -19.94
N VAL A 49 -3.13 15.43 -20.21
CA VAL A 49 -2.79 15.87 -21.57
C VAL A 49 -2.05 14.74 -22.28
N GLY A 50 -2.75 14.08 -23.23
CA GLY A 50 -2.16 13.08 -24.12
C GLY A 50 -2.48 11.63 -23.75
N ALA A 51 -2.88 10.83 -24.75
CA ALA A 51 -3.27 9.43 -24.60
C ALA A 51 -2.16 8.55 -24.00
N ASP A 52 -0.89 8.88 -24.28
CA ASP A 52 0.27 8.13 -23.80
C ASP A 52 0.41 8.17 -22.28
N MET A 53 0.21 9.34 -21.67
CA MET A 53 0.25 9.51 -20.22
C MET A 53 -0.91 8.80 -19.53
N GLU A 54 -2.09 8.81 -20.15
CA GLU A 54 -3.27 8.09 -19.64
C GLU A 54 -3.02 6.58 -19.56
N VAL A 55 -2.44 5.99 -20.60
CA VAL A 55 -2.09 4.57 -20.62
C VAL A 55 -1.05 4.25 -19.54
N LEU A 56 -0.01 5.07 -19.37
CA LEU A 56 1.00 4.86 -18.33
C LEU A 56 0.41 4.92 -16.90
N LEU A 57 -0.48 5.88 -16.64
CA LEU A 57 -1.14 6.01 -15.34
C LEU A 57 -2.11 4.84 -15.07
N ARG A 58 -2.84 4.38 -16.08
CA ARG A 58 -3.71 3.18 -15.99
C ARG A 58 -2.91 1.91 -15.72
N HIS A 59 -1.80 1.72 -16.43
CA HIS A 59 -0.92 0.57 -16.22
C HIS A 59 -0.39 0.53 -14.78
N ARG A 60 0.07 1.69 -14.28
CA ARG A 60 0.52 1.82 -12.89
C ARG A 60 -0.60 1.55 -11.88
N ALA A 61 -1.79 2.09 -12.14
CA ALA A 61 -2.96 1.82 -11.31
C ALA A 61 -3.36 0.33 -11.29
N MET A 62 -3.22 -0.38 -12.41
CA MET A 62 -3.42 -1.83 -12.48
C MET A 62 -2.40 -2.60 -11.62
N LEU A 63 -1.11 -2.22 -11.69
CA LEU A 63 -0.06 -2.84 -10.87
C LEU A 63 -0.33 -2.64 -9.37
N PHE A 64 -0.76 -1.45 -8.96
CA PHE A 64 -1.13 -1.19 -7.57
C PHE A 64 -2.37 -1.97 -7.13
N ALA A 65 -3.38 -2.11 -7.99
CA ALA A 65 -4.54 -2.94 -7.69
C ALA A 65 -4.13 -4.41 -7.44
N ILE A 66 -3.25 -4.97 -8.27
CA ILE A 66 -2.70 -6.33 -8.09
C ILE A 66 -1.96 -6.44 -6.76
N LEU A 67 -1.09 -5.47 -6.44
CA LEU A 67 -0.34 -5.46 -5.19
C LEU A 67 -1.25 -5.31 -3.96
N GLY A 68 -2.29 -4.48 -4.05
CA GLY A 68 -3.29 -4.27 -3.00
C GLY A 68 -4.12 -5.52 -2.75
N VAL A 69 -4.61 -6.19 -3.80
CA VAL A 69 -5.31 -7.49 -3.68
C VAL A 69 -4.40 -8.56 -3.10
N GLY A 70 -3.13 -8.63 -3.54
CA GLY A 70 -2.14 -9.55 -2.98
C GLY A 70 -1.87 -9.30 -1.49
N LEU A 71 -1.76 -8.04 -1.09
CA LEU A 71 -1.58 -7.65 0.31
C LEU A 71 -2.81 -7.98 1.16
N PHE A 72 -4.01 -7.73 0.62
CA PHE A 72 -5.27 -8.09 1.28
C PHE A 72 -5.38 -9.61 1.46
N ALA A 73 -5.07 -10.40 0.43
CA ALA A 73 -5.04 -11.87 0.52
C ALA A 73 -4.02 -12.36 1.57
N ALA A 74 -2.90 -11.66 1.73
CA ALA A 74 -1.88 -11.97 2.72
C ALA A 74 -2.29 -11.67 4.17
N VAL A 75 -3.38 -10.93 4.39
CA VAL A 75 -4.01 -10.79 5.71
C VAL A 75 -4.52 -12.15 6.20
N PHE A 76 -5.15 -12.92 5.31
CA PHE A 76 -5.70 -14.25 5.60
C PHE A 76 -4.68 -15.39 5.45
N ARG A 77 -3.62 -15.19 4.67
CA ARG A 77 -2.55 -16.17 4.45
C ARG A 77 -1.20 -15.67 4.96
N PRO A 78 -0.82 -15.94 6.22
CA PRO A 78 0.44 -15.46 6.81
C PRO A 78 1.69 -15.85 6.01
N ARG A 79 1.68 -17.00 5.34
CA ARG A 79 2.78 -17.46 4.47
C ARG A 79 3.07 -16.48 3.32
N LEU A 80 2.07 -15.77 2.82
CA LEU A 80 2.21 -14.77 1.75
C LEU A 80 2.61 -13.39 2.27
N ARG A 81 2.55 -13.15 3.58
CA ARG A 81 2.71 -11.82 4.17
C ARG A 81 4.08 -11.22 3.92
N THR A 82 5.15 -12.00 4.05
CA THR A 82 6.52 -11.50 3.81
C THR A 82 6.70 -11.09 2.36
N ALA A 83 6.25 -11.91 1.41
CA ALA A 83 6.29 -11.59 -0.01
C ALA A 83 5.41 -10.38 -0.36
N ALA A 84 4.17 -10.35 0.12
CA ALA A 84 3.26 -9.25 -0.17
C ALA A 84 3.74 -7.91 0.42
N VAL A 85 4.21 -7.90 1.67
CA VAL A 85 4.75 -6.70 2.32
C VAL A 85 6.00 -6.20 1.60
N SER A 86 6.94 -7.09 1.24
CA SER A 86 8.16 -6.68 0.54
C SER A 86 7.87 -6.13 -0.86
N SER A 87 7.00 -6.77 -1.64
CA SER A 87 6.60 -6.26 -2.96
C SER A 87 5.87 -4.91 -2.88
N ASN A 88 4.97 -4.73 -1.90
CA ASN A 88 4.26 -3.47 -1.70
C ASN A 88 5.22 -2.36 -1.24
N ALA A 89 6.18 -2.67 -0.36
CA ALA A 89 7.20 -1.72 0.10
C ALA A 89 8.13 -1.29 -1.04
N ALA A 90 8.57 -2.24 -1.88
CA ALA A 90 9.40 -1.95 -3.05
C ALA A 90 8.66 -1.07 -4.06
N SER A 91 7.37 -1.30 -4.27
CA SER A 91 6.53 -0.50 -5.17
C SER A 91 6.35 0.94 -4.68
N PHE A 92 5.91 1.13 -3.43
CA PHE A 92 5.77 2.47 -2.86
C PHE A 92 7.11 3.21 -2.80
N GLY A 93 8.14 2.56 -2.25
CA GLY A 93 9.46 3.17 -2.10
C GLY A 93 10.10 3.52 -3.45
N GLY A 94 9.98 2.64 -4.44
CA GLY A 94 10.47 2.88 -5.79
C GLY A 94 9.80 4.08 -6.46
N PHE A 95 8.47 4.19 -6.35
CA PHE A 95 7.78 5.35 -6.91
C PHE A 95 8.15 6.64 -6.19
N ILE A 96 8.15 6.65 -4.85
CA ILE A 96 8.51 7.83 -4.06
C ILE A 96 9.93 8.29 -4.41
N LEU A 97 10.88 7.36 -4.52
CA LEU A 97 12.26 7.65 -4.93
C LEU A 97 12.29 8.33 -6.30
N LEU A 98 11.62 7.76 -7.31
CA LEU A 98 11.56 8.33 -8.66
C LEU A 98 10.88 9.71 -8.69
N ALA A 99 9.80 9.90 -7.92
CA ALA A 99 9.08 11.17 -7.85
C ALA A 99 9.91 12.28 -7.19
N VAL A 100 10.76 11.94 -6.23
CA VAL A 100 11.66 12.90 -5.57
C VAL A 100 12.86 13.23 -6.45
N THR A 101 13.43 12.26 -7.16
CA THR A 101 14.64 12.48 -7.99
C THR A 101 14.36 13.17 -9.31
N ASN A 102 13.14 13.07 -9.87
CA ASN A 102 12.79 13.63 -11.17
C ASN A 102 11.92 14.89 -11.09
N ARG A 103 12.14 15.76 -10.08
CA ARG A 103 11.39 17.02 -9.95
C ARG A 103 11.80 18.05 -11.03
N PRO A 104 10.87 18.90 -11.51
CA PRO A 104 9.47 19.01 -11.10
C PRO A 104 8.56 17.96 -11.76
N VAL A 105 7.63 17.41 -10.98
CA VAL A 105 6.58 16.49 -11.46
C VAL A 105 5.23 17.19 -11.50
N ASN A 106 4.31 16.69 -12.32
CA ASN A 106 2.91 17.14 -12.37
C ASN A 106 2.25 17.11 -10.97
N ALA A 107 1.42 18.10 -10.64
CA ALA A 107 0.62 18.16 -9.41
C ALA A 107 -0.21 16.88 -9.12
N ALA A 108 -0.74 16.21 -10.15
CA ALA A 108 -1.41 14.91 -10.02
C ALA A 108 -0.45 13.82 -9.52
N LEU A 109 0.77 13.76 -10.08
CA LEU A 109 1.80 12.80 -9.66
C LEU A 109 2.28 13.10 -8.24
N GLU A 110 2.40 14.36 -7.87
CA GLU A 110 2.76 14.78 -6.51
C GLU A 110 1.70 14.37 -5.49
N ARG A 111 0.41 14.54 -5.80
CA ARG A 111 -0.68 14.09 -4.92
C ARG A 111 -0.70 12.56 -4.75
N ILE A 112 -0.45 11.81 -5.83
CA ILE A 112 -0.34 10.35 -5.77
C ILE A 112 0.86 9.94 -4.90
N ALA A 113 2.00 10.64 -5.00
CA ALA A 113 3.16 10.37 -4.16
C ALA A 113 2.86 10.52 -2.66
N TRP A 114 2.08 11.53 -2.27
CA TRP A 114 1.67 11.71 -0.87
C TRP A 114 0.75 10.58 -0.36
N ILE A 115 -0.14 10.07 -1.22
CA ILE A 115 -0.98 8.90 -0.89
C ILE A 115 -0.10 7.66 -0.70
N ASP A 116 0.88 7.45 -1.58
CA ASP A 116 1.83 6.33 -1.50
C ASP A 116 2.69 6.39 -0.22
N VAL A 117 3.09 7.58 0.22
CA VAL A 117 3.79 7.77 1.51
C VAL A 117 2.91 7.31 2.69
N ALA A 118 1.63 7.71 2.72
CA ALA A 118 0.70 7.28 3.75
C ALA A 118 0.51 5.75 3.75
N GLY A 119 0.39 5.15 2.56
CA GLY A 119 0.32 3.70 2.37
C GLY A 119 1.57 2.97 2.89
N LEU A 120 2.76 3.50 2.59
CA LEU A 120 4.03 2.94 3.06
C LEU A 120 4.17 2.98 4.59
N VAL A 121 3.75 4.09 5.22
CA VAL A 121 3.75 4.20 6.69
C VAL A 121 2.79 3.19 7.32
N ALA A 122 1.56 3.08 6.79
CA ALA A 122 0.59 2.10 7.27
C ALA A 122 1.10 0.66 7.11
N LEU A 123 1.73 0.34 5.98
CA LEU A 123 2.35 -0.95 5.70
C LEU A 123 3.46 -1.27 6.70
N ALA A 124 4.37 -0.32 6.95
CA ALA A 124 5.48 -0.48 7.87
C ALA A 124 5.00 -0.74 9.30
N LEU A 125 4.05 0.06 9.79
CA LEU A 125 3.47 -0.11 11.13
C LEU A 125 2.74 -1.45 11.27
N GLY A 126 1.94 -1.84 10.27
CA GLY A 126 1.26 -3.13 10.25
C GLY A 126 2.24 -4.30 10.27
N ALA A 127 3.31 -4.24 9.46
CA ALA A 127 4.35 -5.25 9.42
C ALA A 127 5.10 -5.38 10.76
N VAL A 128 5.50 -4.26 11.38
CA VAL A 128 6.20 -4.27 12.67
C VAL A 128 5.33 -4.86 13.78
N LEU A 129 4.06 -4.44 13.87
CA LEU A 129 3.13 -4.95 14.88
C LEU A 129 2.86 -6.45 14.74
N LEU A 130 2.89 -6.99 13.52
CA LEU A 130 2.69 -8.41 13.26
C LEU A 130 3.95 -9.25 13.41
N ARG A 131 5.14 -8.64 13.32
CA ARG A 131 6.44 -9.29 13.57
C ARG A 131 6.81 -9.37 15.05
N GLY A 132 6.29 -8.47 15.89
CA GLY A 132 6.60 -8.43 17.33
C GLY A 132 6.04 -9.58 18.19
N GLY A 133 5.61 -10.69 17.59
CA GLY A 133 5.33 -11.93 18.33
C GLY A 133 6.63 -12.67 18.63
N PRO A 134 6.79 -13.29 19.82
CA PRO A 134 8.02 -13.98 20.19
C PRO A 134 8.41 -14.96 19.10
N GLU A 135 9.63 -14.82 18.60
CA GLU A 135 10.22 -15.73 17.62
C GLU A 135 9.99 -17.16 18.10
N ARG A 136 9.23 -17.96 17.34
CA ARG A 136 9.22 -19.41 17.59
C ARG A 136 10.52 -19.93 17.01
N PRO A 137 11.50 -20.35 17.84
CA PRO A 137 12.67 -21.01 17.32
C PRO A 137 12.18 -22.24 16.54
N HIS A 138 12.58 -22.32 15.28
CA HIS A 138 12.36 -23.49 14.46
C HIS A 138 13.28 -24.59 15.03
N CYS A 139 12.69 -25.64 15.61
CA CYS A 139 13.29 -26.94 15.84
C CYS A 139 12.22 -27.99 15.55
#